data_AF-A0A7Y5QF49-F1
#
_entry.id   AF-A0A7Y5QF49-F1
#
_cell.length_a   1.000
_cell.length_b   1.000
_cell.length_c   1.000
_cell.angle_alpha   90.00
_cell.angle_beta   90.00
_cell.angle_gamma   90.00
#
_symmetry.space_group_name_H-M   'P 1'
#
loop_
_entity.id
_entity.type
_entity.pdbx_description
1 polymer ?
#
loop_
_entity_poly.entity_id
_entity_poly.type
_entity_poly.pdbx_seq_one_letter_code
_entity_poly.pdbx_strand_id
1 'polypeptide(L)'
;VCIPLGARPFPERLAHIPTPPDRLWIRGDAAHLPGFSTPSIAIVGCRTASRDGLENARALADGLARAGVVIVSGLARGVDTLAHTGALIAEGTTVAVLGGGIRQIYPPENAHLVEKILRVQRGAVVSAAHPDAGTTAARLVARNRIIAALCRAVIVVESNDDGGAMHAARRALDLGRQVYTLDLPAGGNRTLIALGARLIDPDRPILA
;
A
#
# COMPACT_ATOMS: atom_id res chain seq x y z
N VAL A 1 0.39 -2.91 19.21
CA VAL A 1 -0.99 -3.19 19.70
C VAL A 1 -1.62 -4.27 18.84
N CYS A 2 -2.56 -5.05 19.39
CA CYS A 2 -3.40 -5.99 18.66
C CYS A 2 -4.84 -5.50 18.74
N ILE A 3 -5.52 -5.36 17.60
CA ILE A 3 -6.93 -4.94 17.57
C ILE A 3 -7.73 -6.08 16.95
N PRO A 4 -8.68 -6.70 17.69
CA PRO A 4 -9.58 -7.69 17.12
C PRO A 4 -10.60 -7.03 16.19
N LEU A 5 -11.09 -7.79 15.21
CA LEU A 5 -12.20 -7.37 14.35
C LEU A 5 -13.41 -6.98 15.21
N GLY A 6 -14.04 -5.85 14.89
CA GLY A 6 -15.17 -5.30 15.64
C GLY A 6 -14.80 -4.38 16.82
N ALA A 7 -13.53 -4.35 17.25
CA ALA A 7 -13.06 -3.38 18.23
C ALA A 7 -12.57 -2.09 17.55
N ARG A 8 -12.72 -0.95 18.22
CA ARG A 8 -12.06 0.29 17.77
C ARG A 8 -10.58 0.29 18.20
N PRO A 9 -9.65 0.86 17.43
CA PRO A 9 -9.82 1.49 16.10
C PRO A 9 -9.54 0.54 14.91
N PHE A 10 -10.18 -0.64 14.83
CA PHE A 10 -10.02 -1.51 13.64
C PHE A 10 -10.52 -0.77 12.38
N PRO A 11 -9.77 -0.75 11.26
CA PRO A 11 -10.14 0.06 10.11
C PRO A 11 -11.46 -0.38 9.48
N GLU A 12 -12.42 0.54 9.40
CA GLU A 12 -13.79 0.21 8.97
C GLU A 12 -13.83 -0.39 7.56
N ARG A 13 -13.11 0.19 6.58
CA ARG A 13 -13.07 -0.39 5.22
C ARG A 13 -12.53 -1.82 5.19
N LEU A 14 -11.55 -2.13 6.05
CA LEU A 14 -10.99 -3.47 6.17
C LEU A 14 -11.97 -4.44 6.83
N ALA A 15 -12.80 -3.98 7.77
CA ALA A 15 -13.82 -4.80 8.41
C ALA A 15 -14.95 -5.23 7.45
N HIS A 16 -15.18 -4.45 6.38
CA HIS A 16 -16.30 -4.65 5.44
C HIS A 16 -15.93 -5.40 4.15
N ILE A 17 -14.72 -5.94 4.03
CA ILE A 17 -14.38 -6.81 2.88
C ILE A 17 -14.94 -8.22 3.07
N PRO A 18 -15.08 -9.05 2.01
CA PRO A 18 -15.65 -10.39 2.14
C PRO A 18 -14.92 -11.33 3.10
N THR A 19 -13.61 -11.14 3.28
CA THR A 19 -12.77 -11.96 4.18
C THR A 19 -11.92 -11.04 5.07
N PRO A 20 -12.50 -10.33 6.05
CA PRO A 20 -11.73 -9.45 6.92
C PRO A 20 -10.78 -10.29 7.80
N PRO A 21 -9.59 -9.80 8.16
CA PRO A 21 -8.76 -10.50 9.14
C PRO A 21 -9.39 -10.40 10.54
N ASP A 22 -9.37 -11.50 11.31
CA ASP A 22 -9.96 -11.54 12.66
C ASP A 22 -9.28 -10.59 13.65
N ARG A 23 -8.05 -10.17 13.35
CA ARG A 23 -7.28 -9.20 14.12
C ARG A 23 -6.23 -8.51 13.26
N LEU A 24 -5.79 -7.34 13.71
CA LEU A 24 -4.70 -6.59 13.11
C LEU A 24 -3.65 -6.24 14.17
N TRP A 25 -2.41 -6.63 13.89
CA TRP A 25 -1.24 -6.23 14.67
C TRP A 25 -0.69 -4.93 14.12
N ILE A 26 -0.40 -3.99 15.01
CA ILE A 26 0.00 -2.62 14.65
C ILE A 26 1.23 -2.21 15.46
N ARG A 27 2.19 -1.59 14.77
CA ARG A 27 3.26 -0.77 15.36
C ARG A 27 3.09 0.65 14.84
N GLY A 28 3.30 1.65 15.69
CA GLY A 28 3.00 3.06 15.37
C GLY A 28 1.60 3.45 15.82
N ASP A 29 1.04 4.48 15.21
CA ASP A 29 -0.23 5.04 15.67
C ASP A 29 -1.44 4.40 14.97
N ALA A 30 -2.25 3.70 15.76
CA ALA A 30 -3.48 3.06 15.26
C ALA A 30 -4.59 4.08 14.91
N ALA A 31 -4.56 5.29 15.47
CA ALA A 31 -5.56 6.32 15.21
C ALA A 31 -5.50 6.87 13.77
N HIS A 32 -4.35 6.71 13.11
CA HIS A 32 -4.11 7.20 11.74
C HIS A 32 -4.32 6.12 10.67
N LEU A 33 -4.79 4.92 11.05
CA LEU A 33 -5.16 3.92 10.06
C LEU A 33 -6.41 4.37 9.28
N PRO A 34 -6.40 4.28 7.94
CA PRO A 34 -7.46 4.85 7.13
C PRO A 34 -8.78 4.07 7.27
N GLY A 35 -9.81 4.76 7.77
CA GLY A 35 -11.21 4.30 7.86
C GLY A 35 -12.07 4.81 6.69
N PHE A 36 -13.39 4.91 6.85
CA PHE A 36 -14.24 5.45 5.77
C PHE A 36 -13.97 6.93 5.49
N SER A 37 -13.80 7.77 6.52
CA SER A 37 -13.61 9.21 6.38
C SER A 37 -12.20 9.61 5.89
N THR A 38 -11.18 8.77 6.10
CA THR A 38 -9.79 9.12 5.79
C THR A 38 -9.43 8.89 4.32
N PRO A 39 -9.02 9.91 3.54
CA PRO A 39 -8.55 9.70 2.18
C PRO A 39 -7.27 8.85 2.19
N SER A 40 -7.25 7.78 1.40
CA SER A 40 -6.09 6.90 1.30
C SER A 40 -6.01 6.21 -0.06
N ILE A 41 -4.78 6.09 -0.54
CA ILE A 41 -4.44 5.50 -1.84
C ILE A 41 -3.32 4.50 -1.62
N ALA A 42 -3.45 3.35 -2.28
CA ALA A 42 -2.35 2.40 -2.35
C ALA A 42 -1.45 2.74 -3.53
N ILE A 43 -0.14 2.72 -3.31
CA ILE A 43 0.85 2.83 -4.40
C ILE A 43 1.68 1.55 -4.38
N VAL A 44 1.61 0.77 -5.45
CA VAL A 44 2.24 -0.55 -5.57
C VAL A 44 2.92 -0.73 -6.91
N GLY A 45 3.91 -1.62 -6.98
CA GLY A 45 4.58 -1.92 -8.25
C GLY A 45 5.72 -2.93 -8.15
N CYS A 46 6.54 -2.96 -9.19
CA CYS A 46 7.69 -3.84 -9.33
C CYS A 46 8.75 -3.62 -8.24
N ARG A 47 9.40 -4.72 -7.83
CA ARG A 47 10.57 -4.70 -6.94
C ARG A 47 11.82 -4.14 -7.59
N THR A 48 11.88 -4.27 -8.92
CA THR A 48 12.91 -3.77 -9.83
C THR A 48 12.19 -3.04 -10.95
N ALA A 49 11.81 -1.80 -10.68
CA ALA A 49 11.16 -0.91 -11.63
C ALA A 49 12.20 -0.09 -12.40
N SER A 50 11.78 0.47 -13.53
CA SER A 50 12.57 1.46 -14.27
C SER A 50 12.87 2.70 -13.43
N ARG A 51 13.84 3.52 -13.87
CA ARG A 51 14.14 4.81 -13.24
C ARG A 51 12.90 5.69 -13.15
N ASP A 52 12.17 5.81 -14.26
CA ASP A 52 10.94 6.61 -14.35
C ASP A 52 9.87 6.06 -13.40
N GLY A 53 9.70 4.73 -13.33
CA GLY A 53 8.80 4.09 -12.38
C GLY A 53 9.13 4.43 -10.92
N LEU A 54 10.41 4.43 -10.55
CA LEU A 54 10.85 4.79 -9.20
C LEU A 54 10.65 6.28 -8.88
N GLU A 55 10.96 7.16 -9.84
CA GLU A 55 10.77 8.61 -9.70
C GLU A 55 9.28 8.95 -9.59
N ASN A 56 8.44 8.35 -10.44
CA ASN A 56 6.98 8.49 -10.42
C ASN A 56 6.36 8.00 -9.11
N ALA A 57 6.78 6.84 -8.59
CA ALA A 57 6.28 6.32 -7.32
C ALA A 57 6.52 7.30 -6.17
N ARG A 58 7.71 7.90 -6.13
CA ARG A 58 8.08 8.90 -5.11
C ARG A 58 7.30 10.20 -5.29
N ALA A 59 7.21 10.72 -6.51
CA ALA A 59 6.53 11.99 -6.81
C ALA A 59 5.02 11.90 -6.52
N LEU A 60 4.37 10.83 -6.97
CA LEU A 60 2.95 10.57 -6.68
C LEU A 60 2.69 10.51 -5.18
N ALA A 61 3.52 9.77 -4.44
CA ALA A 61 3.35 9.65 -3.00
C ALA A 61 3.57 10.99 -2.26
N ASP A 62 4.57 11.77 -2.66
CA ASP A 62 4.82 13.10 -2.10
C ASP A 62 3.63 14.04 -2.36
N GLY A 63 3.19 14.17 -3.60
CA GLY A 63 2.08 15.05 -3.97
C GLY A 63 0.77 14.68 -3.28
N LEU A 64 0.41 13.39 -3.27
CA LEU A 64 -0.79 12.90 -2.58
C LEU A 64 -0.70 13.08 -1.06
N ALA A 65 0.45 12.82 -0.46
CA ALA A 65 0.65 13.00 0.97
C ALA A 65 0.57 14.48 1.38
N ARG A 66 1.11 15.41 0.58
CA ARG A 66 0.93 16.87 0.78
C ARG A 66 -0.53 17.29 0.72
N ALA A 67 -1.34 16.61 -0.09
CA ALA A 67 -2.78 16.80 -0.15
C ALA A 67 -3.56 16.11 1.01
N GLY A 68 -2.86 15.56 2.01
CA GLY A 68 -3.47 14.91 3.17
C GLY A 68 -3.95 13.47 2.93
N VAL A 69 -3.57 12.86 1.80
CA VAL A 69 -3.91 11.46 1.49
C VAL A 69 -2.94 10.51 2.20
N VAL A 70 -3.47 9.51 2.89
CA VAL A 70 -2.66 8.44 3.50
C VAL A 70 -2.13 7.50 2.42
N ILE A 71 -0.81 7.33 2.36
CA ILE A 71 -0.18 6.40 1.42
C ILE A 71 -0.08 5.01 2.05
N VAL A 72 -0.72 4.02 1.46
CA VAL A 72 -0.63 2.62 1.90
C VAL A 72 0.22 1.86 0.90
N SER A 73 1.19 1.09 1.40
CA SER A 73 1.99 0.23 0.53
C SER A 73 2.54 -0.95 1.30
N GLY A 74 3.44 -1.70 0.68
CA GLY A 74 3.85 -2.99 1.16
C GLY A 74 5.25 -3.22 1.58
N LEU A 75 6.02 -2.15 1.70
CA LEU A 75 7.40 -2.24 2.11
C LEU A 75 8.23 -3.19 1.23
N ALA A 76 7.76 -3.58 0.04
CA ALA A 76 8.62 -4.30 -0.91
C ALA A 76 9.75 -3.39 -1.38
N ARG A 77 10.80 -3.96 -1.96
CA ARG A 77 11.79 -3.17 -2.71
C ARG A 77 11.11 -2.39 -3.84
N GLY A 78 11.81 -1.38 -4.37
CA GLY A 78 11.36 -0.65 -5.55
C GLY A 78 10.19 0.28 -5.23
N VAL A 79 9.11 0.17 -5.99
CA VAL A 79 7.97 1.12 -5.94
C VAL A 79 7.43 1.31 -4.51
N ASP A 80 7.21 0.24 -3.75
CA ASP A 80 6.68 0.34 -2.39
C ASP A 80 7.61 1.13 -1.44
N THR A 81 8.93 0.90 -1.51
CA THR A 81 9.94 1.67 -0.75
C THR A 81 9.85 3.16 -1.09
N LEU A 82 9.76 3.49 -2.39
CA LEU A 82 9.73 4.88 -2.85
C LEU A 82 8.40 5.57 -2.55
N ALA A 83 7.29 4.83 -2.55
CA ALA A 83 6.00 5.34 -2.12
C ALA A 83 6.01 5.77 -0.65
N HIS A 84 6.51 4.90 0.25
CA HIS A 84 6.67 5.26 1.67
C HIS A 84 7.64 6.44 1.85
N THR A 85 8.74 6.45 1.10
CA THR A 85 9.74 7.52 1.17
C THR A 85 9.15 8.86 0.72
N GLY A 86 8.41 8.90 -0.38
CA GLY A 86 7.73 10.11 -0.86
C GLY A 86 6.73 10.65 0.15
N ALA A 87 5.93 9.78 0.76
CA ALA A 87 5.00 10.17 1.81
C ALA A 87 5.70 10.78 3.04
N LEU A 88 6.86 10.24 3.42
CA LEU A 88 7.65 10.77 4.54
C LEU A 88 8.32 12.11 4.21
N ILE A 89 8.77 12.33 2.97
CA ILE A 89 9.32 13.61 2.51
C ILE A 89 8.26 14.72 2.56
N ALA A 90 7.01 14.37 2.29
CA ALA A 90 5.87 15.27 2.43
C ALA A 90 5.43 15.51 3.88
N GLU A 91 6.12 14.92 4.87
CA GLU A 91 5.70 14.89 6.28
C GLU A 91 4.27 14.34 6.47
N GLY A 92 3.82 13.52 5.51
CA GLY A 92 2.49 12.95 5.48
C GLY A 92 2.39 11.62 6.24
N THR A 93 1.24 10.97 6.07
CA THR A 93 0.93 9.70 6.74
C THR A 93 1.16 8.54 5.80
N THR A 94 1.85 7.50 6.26
CA THR A 94 2.02 6.26 5.50
C THR A 94 1.84 5.01 6.34
N VAL A 95 1.23 3.99 5.74
CA VAL A 95 0.92 2.70 6.37
C VAL A 95 1.58 1.57 5.57
N ALA A 96 2.54 0.89 6.18
CA ALA A 96 3.17 -0.30 5.62
C ALA A 96 2.42 -1.56 6.05
N VAL A 97 1.91 -2.32 5.10
CA VAL A 97 1.23 -3.60 5.39
C VAL A 97 2.22 -4.74 5.17
N LEU A 98 2.41 -5.63 6.13
CA LEU A 98 3.40 -6.73 6.03
C LEU A 98 2.73 -8.04 5.63
N GLY A 99 3.42 -8.81 4.78
CA GLY A 99 3.02 -10.21 4.50
C GLY A 99 3.37 -11.15 5.65
N GLY A 100 4.52 -10.95 6.31
CA GLY A 100 4.92 -11.69 7.50
C GLY A 100 4.35 -11.13 8.79
N GLY A 101 4.79 -11.69 9.91
CA GLY A 101 4.46 -11.21 11.25
C GLY A 101 5.02 -9.81 11.54
N ILE A 102 4.38 -9.10 12.46
CA ILE A 102 4.72 -7.70 12.77
C ILE A 102 6.12 -7.48 13.36
N ARG A 103 6.74 -8.57 13.85
CA ARG A 103 8.11 -8.59 14.40
C ARG A 103 9.15 -9.02 13.37
N GLN A 104 8.73 -9.48 12.19
CA GLN A 104 9.60 -9.98 11.12
C GLN A 104 9.57 -9.03 9.92
N ILE A 105 10.45 -8.03 9.94
CA ILE A 105 10.53 -7.06 8.84
C ILE A 105 11.13 -7.74 7.60
N TYR A 106 10.39 -7.69 6.50
CA TYR A 106 10.84 -8.16 5.21
C TYR A 106 10.44 -7.16 4.12
N PRO A 107 11.37 -6.80 3.22
CA PRO A 107 12.75 -7.28 3.17
C PRO A 107 13.64 -6.58 4.24
N PRO A 108 14.71 -7.22 4.74
CA PRO A 108 15.53 -6.68 5.84
C PRO A 108 16.14 -5.31 5.56
N GLU A 109 16.50 -5.02 4.31
CA GLU A 109 17.03 -3.73 3.87
C GLU A 109 16.08 -2.54 4.12
N ASN A 110 14.78 -2.79 4.24
CA ASN A 110 13.78 -1.76 4.55
C ASN A 110 13.54 -1.59 6.07
N ALA A 111 14.33 -2.22 6.95
CA ALA A 111 14.22 -2.04 8.39
C ALA A 111 14.37 -0.58 8.83
N HIS A 112 15.33 0.15 8.25
CA HIS A 112 15.51 1.57 8.56
C HIS A 112 14.34 2.44 8.07
N LEU A 113 13.71 2.07 6.94
CA LEU A 113 12.50 2.75 6.48
C LEU A 113 11.34 2.53 7.48
N VAL A 114 11.19 1.32 8.02
CA VAL A 114 10.20 1.05 9.07
C VAL A 114 10.44 1.93 10.30
N GLU A 115 11.69 2.10 10.73
CA GLU A 115 12.00 3.01 11.83
C GLU A 115 11.56 4.44 11.53
N LYS A 116 11.78 4.94 10.32
CA LYS A 116 11.31 6.28 9.91
C LYS A 116 9.78 6.37 9.93
N ILE A 117 9.07 5.36 9.40
CA ILE A 117 7.61 5.28 9.44
C ILE A 117 7.10 5.30 10.89
N LEU A 118 7.77 4.60 11.80
CA LEU A 118 7.35 4.54 13.21
C LEU A 118 7.74 5.77 14.02
N ARG A 119 8.76 6.53 13.59
CA ARG A 119 9.19 7.77 14.25
C ARG A 119 8.23 8.93 13.98
N VAL A 120 7.61 8.97 12.81
CA VAL A 120 6.55 9.96 12.56
C VAL A 120 5.31 9.58 13.36
N GLN A 121 4.73 10.54 14.09
CA GLN A 121 3.58 10.28 14.98
C GLN A 121 2.33 9.79 14.26
N ARG A 122 2.30 9.85 12.93
CA ARG A 122 1.16 9.49 12.08
C ARG A 122 1.37 8.22 11.27
N GLY A 123 2.56 7.62 11.30
CA GLY A 123 2.87 6.43 10.51
C GLY A 123 2.53 5.13 11.23
N ALA A 124 2.29 4.07 10.47
CA ALA A 124 2.00 2.75 11.03
C ALA A 124 2.58 1.63 10.18
N VAL A 125 2.91 0.52 10.86
CA VAL A 125 3.17 -0.78 10.23
C VAL A 125 2.14 -1.76 10.75
N VAL A 126 1.52 -2.53 9.86
CA VAL A 126 0.42 -3.43 10.19
C VAL A 126 0.60 -4.83 9.62
N SER A 127 0.07 -5.84 10.29
CA SER A 127 0.05 -7.23 9.81
C SER A 127 -1.17 -7.98 10.33
N ALA A 128 -1.75 -8.84 9.49
CA ALA A 128 -2.80 -9.79 9.91
C ALA A 128 -2.23 -11.17 10.29
N ALA A 129 -0.94 -11.41 10.08
CA ALA A 129 -0.30 -12.68 10.42
C ALA A 129 0.03 -12.77 11.92
N HIS A 130 0.28 -13.97 12.42
CA HIS A 130 0.85 -14.17 13.76
C HIS A 130 2.12 -13.30 13.93
N PRO A 131 2.38 -12.66 15.09
CA PRO A 131 3.49 -11.72 15.26
C PRO A 131 4.85 -12.21 14.81
N ASP A 132 5.11 -13.51 15.00
CA ASP A 132 6.38 -14.18 14.69
C ASP A 132 6.33 -15.00 13.38
N ALA A 133 5.24 -14.91 12.60
CA ALA A 133 5.12 -15.64 11.34
C ALA A 133 6.19 -15.21 10.33
N GLY A 134 6.86 -16.18 9.72
CA GLY A 134 7.79 -15.92 8.62
C GLY A 134 7.10 -15.38 7.37
N THR A 135 7.86 -14.69 6.52
CA THR A 135 7.38 -14.20 5.23
C THR A 135 7.42 -15.31 4.18
N THR A 136 6.31 -15.56 3.49
CA THR A 136 6.22 -16.51 2.38
C THR A 136 5.62 -15.83 1.15
N ALA A 137 5.84 -16.37 -0.05
CA ALA A 137 5.23 -15.85 -1.28
C ALA A 137 3.69 -15.78 -1.18
N ALA A 138 3.06 -16.84 -0.68
CA ALA A 138 1.62 -16.88 -0.45
C ALA A 138 1.13 -15.77 0.49
N ARG A 139 1.87 -15.49 1.57
CA ARG A 139 1.54 -14.41 2.51
C ARG A 139 1.70 -13.02 1.91
N LEU A 140 2.74 -12.82 1.09
CA LEU A 140 2.95 -11.55 0.38
C LEU A 140 1.78 -11.26 -0.58
N VAL A 141 1.31 -12.27 -1.31
CA VAL A 141 0.14 -12.16 -2.18
C VAL A 141 -1.16 -11.97 -1.36
N ALA A 142 -1.37 -12.79 -0.33
CA ALA A 142 -2.58 -12.75 0.49
C ALA A 142 -2.79 -11.41 1.17
N ARG A 143 -1.69 -10.74 1.58
CA ARG A 143 -1.75 -9.44 2.21
C ARG A 143 -2.28 -8.34 1.27
N ASN A 144 -2.16 -8.47 -0.05
CA ASN A 144 -2.56 -7.40 -0.98
C ASN A 144 -4.05 -7.04 -0.87
N ARG A 145 -4.89 -7.97 -0.40
CA ARG A 145 -6.29 -7.66 -0.06
C ARG A 145 -6.43 -6.59 1.02
N ILE A 146 -5.52 -6.56 1.99
CA ILE A 146 -5.50 -5.58 3.09
C ILE A 146 -5.06 -4.22 2.57
N ILE A 147 -4.03 -4.18 1.70
CA ILE A 147 -3.60 -2.93 1.03
C ILE A 147 -4.79 -2.29 0.30
N ALA A 148 -5.45 -3.08 -0.57
CA ALA A 148 -6.57 -2.61 -1.36
C ALA A 148 -7.76 -2.21 -0.47
N ALA A 149 -8.06 -2.99 0.56
CA ALA A 149 -9.16 -2.71 1.48
C ALA A 149 -8.99 -1.43 2.28
N LEU A 150 -7.77 -1.08 2.68
CA LEU A 150 -7.48 0.15 3.40
C LEU A 150 -7.63 1.40 2.54
N CYS A 151 -7.77 1.26 1.22
CA CYS A 151 -7.71 2.37 0.27
C CYS A 151 -9.01 2.57 -0.51
N ARG A 152 -9.21 3.80 -1.01
CA ARG A 152 -10.28 4.11 -1.97
C ARG A 152 -9.89 3.70 -3.39
N ALA A 153 -8.60 3.76 -3.69
CA ALA A 153 -8.04 3.42 -4.98
C ALA A 153 -6.65 2.79 -4.85
N VAL A 154 -6.23 2.10 -5.91
CA VAL A 154 -4.88 1.52 -6.04
C VAL A 154 -4.23 2.09 -7.30
N ILE A 155 -3.04 2.66 -7.16
CA ILE A 155 -2.16 3.05 -8.25
C ILE A 155 -1.13 1.93 -8.44
N VAL A 156 -1.12 1.31 -9.61
CA VAL A 156 -0.02 0.45 -10.04
C VAL A 156 0.95 1.30 -10.84
N VAL A 157 2.15 1.50 -10.30
CA VAL A 157 3.13 2.39 -10.95
C VAL A 157 3.74 1.70 -12.16
N GLU A 158 4.36 0.54 -11.92
CA GLU A 158 4.99 -0.28 -12.95
C GLU A 158 4.84 -1.75 -12.56
N SER A 159 4.37 -2.60 -13.47
CA SER A 159 4.28 -4.05 -13.24
C SER A 159 4.43 -4.85 -14.53
N ASN A 160 5.07 -6.01 -14.43
CA ASN A 160 4.93 -7.08 -15.43
C ASN A 160 3.56 -7.75 -15.32
N ASP A 161 3.17 -8.52 -16.34
CA ASP A 161 1.86 -9.20 -16.41
C ASP A 161 1.64 -10.20 -15.26
N ASP A 162 2.70 -10.85 -14.81
CA ASP A 162 2.74 -11.79 -13.68
C ASP A 162 3.24 -11.14 -12.38
N GLY A 163 3.40 -9.80 -12.39
CA GLY A 163 3.95 -9.05 -11.27
C GLY A 163 3.03 -9.05 -10.04
N GLY A 164 3.64 -9.06 -8.85
CA GLY A 164 2.88 -9.10 -7.59
C GLY A 164 1.90 -7.93 -7.39
N ALA A 165 2.15 -6.78 -8.02
CA ALA A 165 1.25 -5.62 -8.00
C ALA A 165 -0.08 -5.87 -8.75
N MET A 166 -0.09 -6.78 -9.74
CA MET A 166 -1.31 -7.18 -10.45
C MET A 166 -2.31 -7.86 -9.51
N HIS A 167 -1.83 -8.57 -8.48
CA HIS A 167 -2.72 -9.12 -7.43
C HIS A 167 -3.37 -8.01 -6.60
N ALA A 168 -2.65 -6.92 -6.29
CA ALA A 168 -3.25 -5.78 -5.59
C ALA A 168 -4.30 -5.08 -6.46
N ALA A 169 -4.04 -4.87 -7.75
CA ALA A 169 -5.02 -4.34 -8.70
C ALA A 169 -6.27 -5.23 -8.78
N ARG A 170 -6.10 -6.55 -8.91
CA ARG A 170 -7.22 -7.49 -8.92
C ARG A 170 -8.06 -7.38 -7.65
N ARG A 171 -7.42 -7.34 -6.47
CA ARG A 171 -8.13 -7.17 -5.19
C ARG A 171 -8.83 -5.82 -5.08
N ALA A 172 -8.30 -4.77 -5.68
CA ALA A 172 -8.98 -3.49 -5.75
C ALA A 172 -10.28 -3.62 -6.55
N LEU A 173 -10.22 -4.22 -7.74
CA LEU A 173 -11.38 -4.43 -8.61
C LEU A 173 -12.45 -5.32 -7.93
N ASP A 174 -12.03 -6.42 -7.29
CA ASP A 174 -12.93 -7.31 -6.52
C ASP A 174 -13.68 -6.55 -5.42
N LEU A 175 -13.08 -5.49 -4.87
CA LEU A 175 -13.64 -4.64 -3.82
C LEU A 175 -14.35 -3.39 -4.36
N GLY A 176 -14.53 -3.28 -5.67
CA GLY A 176 -15.13 -2.10 -6.31
C GLY A 176 -14.30 -0.82 -6.15
N ARG A 177 -12.98 -0.94 -6.01
CA ARG A 177 -12.05 0.20 -5.92
C ARG A 177 -11.53 0.58 -7.29
N GLN A 178 -11.32 1.88 -7.50
CA GLN A 178 -10.70 2.37 -8.72
C GLN A 178 -9.24 1.90 -8.80
N VAL A 179 -8.87 1.38 -9.97
CA VAL A 179 -7.47 1.12 -10.31
C VAL A 179 -6.98 2.21 -11.25
N TYR A 180 -5.80 2.72 -10.95
CA TYR A 180 -5.06 3.67 -11.76
C TYR A 180 -3.72 3.05 -12.17
N THR A 181 -3.19 3.49 -13.31
CA THR A 181 -1.86 3.08 -13.78
C THR A 181 -1.22 4.20 -14.57
N LEU A 182 0.10 4.18 -14.68
CA LEU A 182 0.83 5.05 -15.60
C LEU A 182 0.94 4.40 -16.98
N ASP A 183 1.13 5.25 -17.99
CA ASP A 183 1.46 4.83 -19.35
C ASP A 183 2.97 4.54 -19.46
N LEU A 184 3.38 3.41 -18.90
CA LEU A 184 4.74 2.89 -18.98
C LEU A 184 4.78 1.65 -19.86
N PRO A 185 5.89 1.37 -20.58
CA PRO A 185 6.00 0.27 -21.54
C PRO A 185 6.12 -1.13 -20.89
N ALA A 186 5.56 -1.32 -19.69
CA ALA A 186 5.51 -2.61 -19.00
C ALA A 186 4.24 -3.39 -19.39
N GLY A 187 4.35 -4.73 -19.47
CA GLY A 187 3.24 -5.60 -19.85
C GLY A 187 2.01 -5.44 -18.95
N GLY A 188 2.21 -5.45 -17.63
CA GLY A 188 1.14 -5.34 -16.65
C GLY A 188 0.42 -3.98 -16.72
N ASN A 189 1.15 -2.88 -16.96
CA ASN A 189 0.53 -1.56 -17.19
C ASN A 189 -0.42 -1.59 -18.39
N ARG A 190 0.03 -2.13 -19.54
CA ARG A 190 -0.81 -2.28 -20.74
C ARG A 190 -2.03 -3.17 -20.48
N THR A 191 -1.83 -4.27 -19.76
CA THR A 191 -2.92 -5.17 -19.34
C THR A 191 -3.94 -4.45 -18.45
N LEU A 192 -3.50 -3.63 -17.50
CA LEU A 192 -4.40 -2.85 -16.65
C LEU A 192 -5.20 -1.81 -17.44
N ILE A 193 -4.57 -1.12 -18.39
CA ILE A 193 -5.25 -0.18 -19.29
C ILE A 193 -6.34 -0.90 -20.08
N ALA A 194 -6.02 -2.07 -20.66
CA ALA A 194 -7.00 -2.89 -21.38
C ALA A 194 -8.16 -3.38 -20.49
N LEU A 195 -7.91 -3.58 -19.19
CA LEU A 195 -8.91 -3.94 -18.19
C LEU A 195 -9.69 -2.72 -17.63
N GLY A 196 -9.46 -1.51 -18.17
CA GLY A 196 -10.18 -0.29 -17.79
C GLY A 196 -9.59 0.47 -16.61
N ALA A 197 -8.34 0.23 -16.24
CA ALA A 197 -7.63 1.10 -15.30
C ALA A 197 -7.52 2.51 -15.90
N ARG A 198 -7.71 3.53 -15.07
CA ARG A 198 -7.60 4.93 -15.50
C ARG A 198 -6.13 5.34 -15.57
N LEU A 199 -5.73 5.96 -16.68
CA LEU A 199 -4.41 6.56 -16.80
C LEU A 199 -4.29 7.79 -15.89
N ILE A 200 -3.11 7.97 -15.32
CA ILE A 200 -2.79 9.12 -14.47
C ILE A 200 -1.50 9.75 -14.92
N ASP A 201 -1.44 11.07 -14.76
CA ASP A 201 -0.24 11.85 -14.95
C ASP A 201 0.41 12.05 -13.57
N PRO A 202 1.67 11.61 -13.37
CA PRO A 202 2.36 11.75 -12.09
C PRO A 202 2.51 13.20 -11.63
N ASP A 203 2.50 14.17 -12.56
CA ASP A 203 2.61 15.60 -12.26
C ASP A 203 1.25 16.25 -11.95
N ARG A 204 0.13 15.52 -12.13
CA ARG A 204 -1.21 16.00 -11.81
C ARG A 204 -1.82 15.13 -10.72
N PRO A 205 -1.91 15.63 -9.47
CA PRO A 205 -2.44 14.82 -8.38
C PRO A 205 -3.89 14.40 -8.68
N ILE A 206 -4.15 13.11 -8.51
CA ILE A 206 -5.51 12.56 -8.47
C ILE A 206 -6.16 13.12 -7.20
N LEU A 207 -6.89 14.21 -7.33
CA LEU A 207 -7.76 14.66 -6.25
C LEU A 207 -8.99 13.74 -6.28
N ALA A 208 -9.10 12.93 -5.23
CA ALA A 208 -10.20 12.00 -5.01
C ALA A 208 -11.55 12.70 -4.91
#